data_AF-A0A7J7JQ55-F1
#
_entry.id   AF-A0A7J7JQ55-F1
#
_cell.length_a   1.000
_cell.length_b   1.000
_cell.length_c   1.000
_cell.angle_alpha   90.00
_cell.angle_beta   90.00
_cell.angle_gamma   90.00
#
_symmetry.space_group_name_H-M   'P 1'
#
loop_
_entity.id
_entity.type
_entity.pdbx_description
1 polymer ?
#
loop_
_entity_poly.entity_id
_entity_poly.type
_entity_poly.pdbx_seq_one_letter_code
_entity_poly.pdbx_strand_id
1 'polypeptide(L)'
;MWERTITVSSGSKSFGVTGWRVGWSVGPEDLISCLLVVHQSADGVCATPTQEAVARCIEKEITTLNQPESHFCTQREKLLEKRDVSVQLLREAGFVPCVPDAGFFVMADWSSVATEEMVRDGSVSSPDFLFVKWFLKNLGILTIPPSAFYGEENNKHICSRYVRFCFCKTDDNFDKARQILKDIPKLKRIQ
;
A
#
# COMPACT_ATOMS: atom_id res chain seq x y z
N MET A 1 -17.74 9.58 -20.62
CA MET A 1 -17.31 8.50 -19.71
C MET A 1 -18.23 8.36 -18.49
N TRP A 2 -18.90 9.42 -18.01
CA TRP A 2 -19.85 9.31 -16.89
C TRP A 2 -20.85 8.17 -17.05
N GLU A 3 -21.47 8.09 -18.23
CA GLU A 3 -22.51 7.12 -18.63
C GLU A 3 -22.11 5.65 -18.50
N ARG A 4 -20.84 5.35 -18.24
CA ARG A 4 -20.27 4.00 -18.16
C ARG A 4 -19.25 3.84 -17.03
N THR A 5 -19.23 4.73 -16.06
CA THR A 5 -18.23 4.73 -14.96
C THR A 5 -18.90 4.65 -13.61
N ILE A 6 -18.42 3.72 -12.78
CA ILE A 6 -18.69 3.71 -11.33
C ILE A 6 -17.39 4.12 -10.63
N THR A 7 -17.45 5.23 -9.90
CA THR A 7 -16.35 5.70 -9.05
C THR A 7 -16.54 5.17 -7.64
N VAL A 8 -15.61 4.35 -7.16
CA VAL A 8 -15.63 3.80 -5.80
C VAL A 8 -14.67 4.58 -4.92
N SER A 9 -15.09 4.92 -3.71
CA SER A 9 -14.30 5.66 -2.73
C SER A 9 -14.43 5.07 -1.33
N SER A 10 -13.44 5.34 -0.47
CA SER A 10 -13.40 4.82 0.89
C SER A 10 -13.13 5.93 1.91
N GLY A 11 -14.13 6.28 2.70
CA GLY A 11 -13.97 7.20 3.84
C GLY A 11 -12.95 6.67 4.84
N SER A 12 -12.88 5.36 5.03
CA SER A 12 -11.89 4.73 5.90
C SER A 12 -10.44 4.94 5.44
N LYS A 13 -10.19 5.06 4.13
CA LYS A 13 -8.85 5.39 3.61
C LYS A 13 -8.61 6.88 3.69
N SER A 14 -9.59 7.69 3.30
CA SER A 14 -9.51 9.15 3.32
C SER A 14 -9.17 9.72 4.69
N PHE A 15 -9.66 9.10 5.77
CA PHE A 15 -9.43 9.57 7.14
C PHE A 15 -8.49 8.67 7.98
N GLY A 16 -7.77 7.72 7.35
CA GLY A 16 -6.80 6.88 8.04
C GLY A 16 -7.37 5.88 9.05
N VAL A 17 -8.67 5.56 8.97
CA VAL A 17 -9.43 4.71 9.89
C VAL A 17 -9.91 3.43 9.20
N THR A 18 -8.97 2.63 8.70
CA THR A 18 -9.27 1.43 7.88
C THR A 18 -10.24 0.43 8.52
N GLY A 19 -10.30 0.38 9.85
CA GLY A 19 -11.22 -0.47 10.61
C GLY A 19 -12.69 -0.02 10.60
N TRP A 20 -13.00 1.20 10.14
CA TRP A 20 -14.39 1.70 10.13
C TRP A 20 -15.25 1.12 9.01
N ARG A 21 -14.61 0.57 7.97
CA ARG A 21 -15.28 -0.14 6.85
C ARG A 21 -16.40 0.66 6.17
N VAL A 22 -16.19 1.96 5.96
CA VAL A 22 -17.15 2.83 5.24
C VAL A 22 -16.56 3.27 3.90
N GLY A 23 -17.38 3.16 2.86
CA GLY A 23 -17.11 3.60 1.49
C GLY A 23 -18.40 3.82 0.72
N TRP A 24 -18.29 4.28 -0.52
CA TRP A 24 -19.44 4.58 -1.37
C TRP A 24 -19.08 4.42 -2.86
N SER A 25 -20.11 4.26 -3.67
CA SER A 25 -20.02 4.21 -5.14
C SER A 25 -20.85 5.35 -5.73
N VAL A 26 -20.31 6.02 -6.74
CA VAL A 26 -20.97 7.14 -7.44
C VAL A 26 -20.93 6.86 -8.94
N GLY A 27 -22.06 6.99 -9.61
CA GLY A 27 -22.19 6.76 -11.05
C GLY A 27 -23.61 6.99 -11.55
N PRO A 28 -23.88 6.69 -12.83
CA PRO A 28 -25.22 6.73 -13.41
C PRO A 28 -26.22 5.87 -12.64
N GLU A 29 -27.46 6.34 -12.55
CA GLU A 29 -28.56 5.68 -11.81
C GLU A 29 -28.75 4.22 -12.23
N ASP A 30 -28.76 3.94 -13.53
CA ASP A 30 -28.94 2.59 -14.06
C ASP A 30 -27.88 1.61 -13.55
N LEU A 31 -26.63 2.07 -13.37
CA LEU A 31 -25.53 1.26 -12.86
C LEU A 31 -25.58 1.13 -11.33
N ILE A 32 -25.86 2.22 -10.61
CA ILE A 32 -25.95 2.21 -9.14
C ILE A 32 -27.13 1.37 -8.66
N SER A 33 -28.24 1.36 -9.39
CA SER A 33 -29.43 0.57 -9.06
C SER A 33 -29.11 -0.93 -8.99
N CYS A 34 -28.27 -1.44 -9.90
CA CYS A 34 -27.80 -2.82 -9.85
C CYS A 34 -26.95 -3.11 -8.59
N LEU A 35 -26.09 -2.16 -8.18
CA LEU A 35 -25.27 -2.28 -6.97
C LEU A 35 -26.13 -2.31 -5.70
N LEU A 36 -27.21 -1.52 -5.65
CA LEU A 36 -28.13 -1.47 -4.51
C LEU A 36 -28.82 -2.82 -4.29
N VAL A 37 -29.26 -3.49 -5.35
CA VAL A 37 -29.89 -4.83 -5.26
C VAL A 37 -28.92 -5.85 -4.63
N VAL A 38 -27.66 -5.84 -5.06
CA VAL A 38 -26.62 -6.71 -4.50
C VAL A 38 -26.34 -6.36 -3.05
N HIS A 39 -26.16 -5.08 -2.73
CA HIS A 39 -25.85 -4.62 -1.38
C HIS A 39 -26.95 -4.99 -0.38
N GLN A 40 -28.22 -4.77 -0.75
CA GLN A 40 -29.38 -5.14 0.07
C GLN A 40 -29.43 -6.64 0.36
N SER A 41 -28.99 -7.48 -0.59
CA SER A 41 -29.04 -8.94 -0.47
C SER A 41 -27.83 -9.53 0.26
N ALA A 42 -26.68 -8.86 0.23
CA ALA A 42 -25.44 -9.34 0.85
C ALA A 42 -25.30 -8.86 2.30
N ASP A 43 -25.23 -7.54 2.50
CA ASP A 43 -24.94 -6.92 3.81
C ASP A 43 -26.15 -6.16 4.37
N GLY A 44 -27.06 -5.70 3.50
CA GLY A 44 -28.25 -4.94 3.86
C GLY A 44 -27.95 -3.48 4.23
N VAL A 45 -27.19 -3.27 5.31
CA VAL A 45 -26.87 -1.95 5.87
C VAL A 45 -25.46 -1.89 6.45
N CYS A 46 -24.85 -0.71 6.40
CA CYS A 46 -23.58 -0.41 7.05
C CYS A 46 -23.78 0.02 8.52
N ALA A 47 -22.73 -0.07 9.34
CA ALA A 47 -22.79 0.36 10.73
C ALA A 47 -23.10 1.86 10.86
N THR A 48 -24.24 2.20 11.46
CA THR A 48 -24.69 3.60 11.68
C THR A 48 -23.63 4.51 12.34
N PRO A 49 -22.96 4.13 13.44
CA PRO A 49 -22.03 5.05 14.11
C PRO A 49 -20.80 5.40 13.26
N THR A 50 -20.30 4.46 12.44
CA THR A 50 -19.16 4.75 11.56
C THR A 50 -19.57 5.57 10.35
N GLN A 51 -20.80 5.37 9.84
CA GLN A 51 -21.37 6.25 8.80
C GLN A 51 -21.49 7.69 9.29
N GLU A 52 -22.07 7.90 10.48
CA GLU A 52 -22.20 9.22 11.10
C GLU A 52 -20.84 9.88 11.31
N ALA A 53 -19.87 9.14 11.88
CA ALA A 53 -18.53 9.68 12.10
C ALA A 53 -17.85 10.12 10.79
N VAL A 54 -17.98 9.33 9.71
CA VAL A 54 -17.46 9.72 8.38
C VAL A 54 -18.18 10.94 7.83
N ALA A 55 -19.51 11.03 7.97
CA ALA A 55 -20.28 12.21 7.54
C ALA A 55 -19.77 13.48 8.24
N ARG A 56 -19.59 13.44 9.56
CA ARG A 56 -19.05 14.56 10.36
C ARG A 56 -17.62 14.94 9.94
N CYS A 57 -16.78 13.96 9.61
CA CYS A 57 -15.44 14.22 9.08
C CYS A 57 -15.51 14.95 7.72
N ILE A 58 -16.41 14.53 6.82
CA ILE A 58 -16.61 15.17 5.51
C ILE A 58 -17.14 16.59 5.68
N GLU A 59 -18.17 16.79 6.50
CA GLU A 59 -18.74 18.12 6.79
C GLU A 59 -17.67 19.10 7.27
N LYS A 60 -16.82 18.66 8.21
CA LYS A 60 -15.72 19.48 8.71
C LYS A 60 -14.71 19.80 7.61
N GLU A 61 -14.30 18.78 6.86
CA GLU A 61 -13.25 18.91 5.85
C GLU A 61 -13.67 19.75 4.64
N ILE A 62 -14.95 19.76 4.28
CA ILE A 62 -15.47 20.61 3.20
C ILE A 62 -15.25 22.11 3.52
N THR A 63 -15.29 22.50 4.80
CA THR A 63 -15.10 23.91 5.20
C THR A 63 -13.67 24.42 4.99
N THR A 64 -12.69 23.52 4.97
CA THR A 64 -11.26 23.85 4.82
C THR A 64 -10.65 23.22 3.57
N LEU A 65 -11.46 22.76 2.63
CA LEU A 65 -11.00 22.01 1.46
C LEU A 65 -9.96 22.82 0.67
N ASN A 66 -8.82 22.17 0.37
CA ASN A 66 -7.66 22.77 -0.31
C ASN A 66 -6.92 23.86 0.48
N GLN A 67 -7.26 24.10 1.75
CA GLN A 67 -6.49 24.96 2.64
C GLN A 67 -5.35 24.18 3.32
N PRO A 68 -4.27 24.84 3.77
CA PRO A 68 -3.15 24.17 4.44
C PRO A 68 -3.56 23.34 5.67
N GLU A 69 -4.57 23.78 6.41
CA GLU A 69 -5.09 23.11 7.60
C GLU A 69 -6.03 21.93 7.32
N SER A 70 -6.42 21.71 6.05
CA SER A 70 -7.26 20.57 5.67
C SER A 70 -6.55 19.25 5.97
N HIS A 71 -7.32 18.25 6.42
CA HIS A 71 -6.80 16.91 6.67
C HIS A 71 -6.11 16.34 5.42
N PHE A 72 -6.70 16.54 4.24
CA PHE A 72 -6.14 16.02 2.99
C PHE A 72 -4.82 16.69 2.60
N CYS A 73 -4.69 18.01 2.80
CA CYS A 73 -3.44 18.73 2.55
C CYS A 73 -2.34 18.27 3.52
N THR A 74 -2.62 18.28 4.82
CA THR A 74 -1.64 17.88 5.85
C THR A 74 -1.24 16.41 5.73
N GLN A 75 -2.17 15.51 5.39
CA GLN A 75 -1.88 14.10 5.18
C GLN A 75 -1.03 13.87 3.93
N ARG A 76 -1.30 14.59 2.84
CA ARG A 76 -0.48 14.55 1.62
C ARG A 76 0.96 14.94 1.92
N GLU A 77 1.18 16.05 2.60
CA GLU A 77 2.54 16.53 2.95
C GLU A 77 3.30 15.51 3.80
N LYS A 78 2.67 14.97 4.85
CA LYS A 78 3.27 13.92 5.69
C LYS A 78 3.63 12.66 4.91
N LEU A 79 2.78 12.24 3.97
CA LEU A 79 3.05 11.06 3.16
C LEU A 79 4.12 11.31 2.09
N LEU A 80 4.22 12.52 1.55
CA LEU A 80 5.29 12.90 0.62
C LEU A 80 6.66 12.85 1.29
N GLU A 81 6.79 13.42 2.48
CA GLU A 81 8.03 13.34 3.26
C GLU A 81 8.42 11.88 3.53
N LYS A 82 7.46 11.07 3.98
CA LYS A 82 7.68 9.64 4.25
C LYS A 82 8.02 8.84 3.00
N ARG A 83 7.43 9.18 1.85
CA ARG A 83 7.78 8.59 0.55
C ARG A 83 9.25 8.87 0.23
N ASP A 84 9.67 10.13 0.30
CA ASP A 84 11.01 10.55 -0.12
C ASP A 84 12.09 9.92 0.76
N VAL A 85 11.87 9.88 2.08
CA VAL A 85 12.72 9.16 3.01
C VAL A 85 12.77 7.66 2.69
N SER A 86 11.62 7.02 2.43
CA SER A 86 11.59 5.59 2.10
C SER A 86 12.37 5.27 0.82
N VAL A 87 12.16 6.07 -0.23
CA VAL A 87 12.85 5.91 -1.52
C VAL A 87 14.35 6.05 -1.34
N GLN A 88 14.79 7.05 -0.57
CA GLN A 88 16.22 7.26 -0.30
C GLN A 88 16.82 6.08 0.47
N LEU A 89 16.16 5.60 1.52
CA LEU A 89 16.61 4.45 2.31
C LEU A 89 16.72 3.17 1.49
N LEU A 90 15.75 2.91 0.60
CA LEU A 90 15.76 1.75 -0.27
C LEU A 90 16.91 1.81 -1.28
N ARG A 91 17.20 3.00 -1.85
CA ARG A 91 18.37 3.21 -2.73
C ARG A 91 19.68 2.96 -2.00
N GLU A 92 19.83 3.48 -0.79
CA GLU A 92 21.01 3.29 0.05
C GLU A 92 21.24 1.82 0.41
N ALA A 93 20.15 1.08 0.66
CA ALA A 93 20.19 -0.36 0.88
C ALA A 93 20.48 -1.19 -0.38
N GLY A 94 20.51 -0.55 -1.55
CA GLY A 94 20.86 -1.15 -2.83
C GLY A 94 19.67 -1.63 -3.66
N PHE A 95 18.42 -1.40 -3.24
CA PHE A 95 17.23 -1.67 -4.05
C PHE A 95 17.07 -0.60 -5.14
N VAL A 96 16.25 -0.90 -6.16
CA VAL A 96 15.83 0.08 -7.17
C VAL A 96 14.34 0.40 -6.99
N PRO A 97 13.98 1.46 -6.23
CA PRO A 97 12.58 1.82 -5.99
C PRO A 97 11.95 2.53 -7.19
N CYS A 98 10.71 2.14 -7.50
CA CYS A 98 9.80 2.88 -8.37
C CYS A 98 9.13 3.97 -7.53
N VAL A 99 9.53 5.23 -7.73
CA VAL A 99 8.98 6.37 -6.97
C VAL A 99 7.48 6.50 -7.26
N PRO A 100 6.60 6.35 -6.26
CA PRO A 100 5.17 6.41 -6.49
C PRO A 100 4.69 7.86 -6.61
N ASP A 101 3.78 8.09 -7.57
CA ASP A 101 3.10 9.39 -7.72
C ASP A 101 2.09 9.63 -6.59
N ALA A 102 1.49 8.56 -6.05
CA ALA A 102 0.46 8.63 -5.02
C ALA A 102 0.39 7.38 -4.14
N GLY A 103 -0.41 7.48 -3.08
CA GLY A 103 -0.62 6.40 -2.12
C GLY A 103 0.50 6.31 -1.09
N PHE A 104 0.59 5.16 -0.44
CA PHE A 104 1.53 4.91 0.66
C PHE A 104 2.33 3.61 0.53
N PHE A 105 2.48 3.14 -0.72
CA PHE A 105 3.28 1.97 -1.05
C PHE A 105 4.38 2.33 -2.05
N VAL A 106 5.55 1.73 -1.89
CA VAL A 106 6.64 1.80 -2.86
C VAL A 106 7.01 0.38 -3.30
N MET A 107 7.09 0.20 -4.61
CA MET A 107 7.61 -1.02 -5.22
C MET A 107 9.11 -0.88 -5.41
N ALA A 108 9.88 -1.90 -5.10
CA ALA A 108 11.32 -1.86 -5.25
C ALA A 108 11.86 -3.15 -5.83
N ASP A 109 12.71 -3.04 -6.85
CA ASP A 109 13.44 -4.17 -7.42
C ASP A 109 14.51 -4.62 -6.43
N TRP A 110 14.49 -5.91 -6.08
CA TRP A 110 15.41 -6.51 -5.13
C TRP A 110 16.50 -7.35 -5.80
N SER A 111 16.52 -7.47 -7.13
CA SER A 111 17.48 -8.32 -7.87
C SER A 111 18.92 -7.99 -7.53
N SER A 112 19.21 -6.70 -7.35
CA SER A 112 20.54 -6.24 -6.98
C SER A 112 20.93 -6.72 -5.60
N VAL A 113 20.01 -6.78 -4.62
CA VAL A 113 20.31 -7.17 -3.22
C VAL A 113 20.20 -8.67 -2.96
N ALA A 114 19.68 -9.43 -3.93
CA ALA A 114 19.53 -10.87 -3.86
C ALA A 114 20.88 -11.59 -3.62
N THR A 115 20.87 -12.57 -2.71
CA THR A 115 21.88 -13.63 -2.67
C THR A 115 21.22 -14.96 -3.01
N GLU A 116 22.00 -15.96 -3.39
CA GLU A 116 21.46 -17.29 -3.68
C GLU A 116 20.65 -17.84 -2.51
N GLU A 117 21.07 -17.59 -1.26
CA GLU A 117 20.36 -18.03 -0.07
C GLU A 117 18.94 -17.44 0.04
N MET A 118 18.76 -16.18 -0.37
CA MET A 118 17.47 -15.48 -0.31
C MET A 118 16.41 -16.08 -1.25
N VAL A 119 16.83 -16.82 -2.27
CA VAL A 119 15.98 -17.42 -3.30
C VAL A 119 16.08 -18.94 -3.34
N ARG A 120 16.77 -19.55 -2.36
CA ARG A 120 16.99 -21.00 -2.28
C ARG A 120 16.03 -21.62 -1.28
N ASP A 121 14.80 -21.85 -1.72
CA ASP A 121 13.84 -22.72 -1.03
C ASP A 121 12.84 -23.24 -2.07
N GLY A 122 12.82 -24.55 -2.30
CA GLY A 122 11.98 -25.21 -3.31
C GLY A 122 10.52 -25.36 -2.91
N SER A 123 10.11 -24.86 -1.74
CA SER A 123 8.74 -24.99 -1.22
C SER A 123 7.75 -23.94 -1.75
N VAL A 124 8.21 -22.88 -2.43
CA VAL A 124 7.35 -21.78 -2.90
C VAL A 124 7.55 -21.48 -4.39
N SER A 125 6.46 -21.12 -5.06
CA SER A 125 6.37 -21.05 -6.52
C SER A 125 6.89 -19.75 -7.15
N SER A 126 7.22 -18.71 -6.38
CA SER A 126 7.66 -17.41 -6.94
C SER A 126 8.86 -16.80 -6.19
N PRO A 127 9.88 -16.27 -6.89
CA PRO A 127 11.08 -15.68 -6.29
C PRO A 127 10.83 -14.58 -5.24
N ASP A 128 9.86 -13.70 -5.46
CA ASP A 128 9.51 -12.64 -4.51
C ASP A 128 8.96 -13.19 -3.18
N PHE A 129 8.21 -14.29 -3.20
CA PHE A 129 7.76 -14.94 -1.96
C PHE A 129 8.93 -15.51 -1.16
N LEU A 130 9.90 -16.13 -1.83
CA LEU A 130 11.12 -16.66 -1.20
C LEU A 130 11.91 -15.53 -0.55
N PHE A 131 12.11 -14.44 -1.31
CA PHE A 131 12.77 -13.25 -0.81
C PHE A 131 12.04 -12.67 0.40
N VAL A 132 10.71 -12.45 0.34
CA VAL A 132 9.92 -11.89 1.46
C VAL A 132 10.04 -12.76 2.71
N LYS A 133 9.94 -14.09 2.57
CA LYS A 133 10.05 -15.04 3.68
C LYS A 133 11.43 -14.98 4.32
N TRP A 134 12.49 -14.97 3.51
CA TRP A 134 13.86 -14.82 4.00
C TRP A 134 14.07 -13.46 4.67
N PHE A 135 13.58 -12.38 4.06
CA PHE A 135 13.73 -11.00 4.53
C PHE A 135 13.05 -10.80 5.89
N LEU A 136 11.85 -11.37 6.07
CA LEU A 136 11.16 -11.39 7.36
C LEU A 136 11.94 -12.20 8.40
N LYS A 137 12.34 -13.42 8.06
CA LYS A 137 12.98 -14.34 9.02
C LYS A 137 14.32 -13.81 9.52
N ASN A 138 15.14 -13.24 8.63
CA ASN A 138 16.52 -12.86 8.94
C ASN A 138 16.65 -11.39 9.34
N LEU A 139 15.86 -10.49 8.75
CA LEU A 139 15.97 -9.06 9.00
C LEU A 139 14.77 -8.47 9.77
N GLY A 140 13.72 -9.25 10.00
CA GLY A 140 12.55 -8.79 10.76
C GLY A 140 11.67 -7.78 10.03
N ILE A 141 11.88 -7.58 8.72
CA ILE A 141 11.07 -6.66 7.92
C ILE A 141 10.09 -7.47 7.06
N LEU A 142 8.80 -7.21 7.24
CA LEU A 142 7.77 -7.76 6.37
C LEU A 142 7.53 -6.85 5.16
N THR A 143 7.71 -7.43 3.97
CA THR A 143 7.29 -6.84 2.69
C THR A 143 6.18 -7.69 2.06
N ILE A 144 5.61 -7.24 0.94
CA ILE A 144 4.58 -8.01 0.23
C ILE A 144 5.09 -8.42 -1.16
N PRO A 145 4.99 -9.72 -1.52
CA PRO A 145 5.32 -10.20 -2.86
C PRO A 145 4.26 -9.72 -3.86
N PRO A 146 4.62 -8.93 -4.89
CA PRO A 146 3.66 -8.44 -5.84
C PRO A 146 3.06 -9.50 -6.74
N SER A 147 3.70 -10.66 -6.92
CA SER A 147 3.16 -11.78 -7.70
C SER A 147 1.83 -12.31 -7.17
N ALA A 148 1.47 -12.01 -5.92
CA ALA A 148 0.15 -12.26 -5.37
C ALA A 148 -0.96 -11.43 -6.03
N PHE A 149 -0.63 -10.32 -6.70
CA PHE A 149 -1.56 -9.45 -7.42
C PHE A 149 -1.67 -9.78 -8.92
N TYR A 150 -1.00 -10.83 -9.38
CA TYR A 150 -0.98 -11.26 -10.78
C TYR A 150 -1.64 -12.62 -10.93
N GLY A 151 -2.47 -12.77 -11.97
CA GLY A 151 -3.09 -14.04 -12.34
C GLY A 151 -2.04 -15.10 -12.69
N GLU A 152 -2.46 -16.36 -12.65
CA GLU A 152 -1.58 -17.51 -12.96
C GLU A 152 -1.16 -17.56 -14.43
N GLU A 153 -1.95 -16.97 -15.33
CA GLU A 153 -1.63 -16.83 -16.75
C GLU A 153 -0.40 -15.93 -16.94
N ASN A 154 0.78 -16.56 -16.93
CA ASN A 154 2.08 -16.11 -17.42
C ASN A 154 2.60 -14.73 -17.04
N ASN A 155 1.99 -13.96 -16.14
CA ASN A 155 2.42 -12.58 -15.87
C ASN A 155 3.20 -12.40 -14.55
N LYS A 156 3.26 -13.41 -13.68
CA LYS A 156 3.96 -13.33 -12.38
C LYS A 156 5.46 -13.02 -12.51
N HIS A 157 6.10 -13.48 -13.60
CA HIS A 157 7.52 -13.21 -13.88
C HIS A 157 7.82 -11.71 -14.09
N ILE A 158 6.82 -10.90 -14.46
CA ILE A 158 6.95 -9.46 -14.68
C ILE A 158 7.29 -8.75 -13.35
N CYS A 159 6.68 -9.23 -12.26
CA CYS A 159 6.76 -8.58 -10.96
C CYS A 159 7.55 -9.37 -9.91
N SER A 160 7.96 -10.60 -10.19
CA SER A 160 8.63 -11.49 -9.22
C SER A 160 9.99 -10.98 -8.73
N ARG A 161 10.57 -9.98 -9.41
CA ARG A 161 11.80 -9.29 -8.97
C ARG A 161 11.55 -8.06 -8.11
N TYR A 162 10.29 -7.77 -7.81
CA TYR A 162 9.90 -6.62 -6.98
C TYR A 162 9.36 -7.06 -5.63
N VAL A 163 9.43 -6.15 -4.66
CA VAL A 163 8.72 -6.23 -3.39
C VAL A 163 8.01 -4.91 -3.10
N ARG A 164 6.88 -4.99 -2.39
CA ARG A 164 6.10 -3.82 -1.99
C ARG A 164 6.30 -3.48 -0.52
N PHE A 165 6.78 -2.27 -0.24
CA PHE A 165 6.89 -1.71 1.10
C PHE A 165 5.73 -0.74 1.37
N CYS A 166 5.30 -0.64 2.62
CA CYS A 166 4.32 0.34 3.10
C CYS A 166 5.02 1.38 3.96
N PHE A 167 4.87 2.65 3.60
CA PHE A 167 5.52 3.77 4.29
C PHE A 167 4.55 4.62 5.12
N CYS A 168 3.26 4.24 5.20
CA CYS A 168 2.33 4.79 6.19
C CYS A 168 2.56 4.13 7.56
N LYS A 169 3.70 4.47 8.19
CA LYS A 169 4.15 3.93 9.49
C LYS A 169 4.56 5.06 10.43
N THR A 170 4.65 4.76 11.73
CA THR A 170 5.19 5.68 12.74
C THR A 170 6.68 5.92 12.52
N ASP A 171 7.18 7.05 13.01
CA ASP A 171 8.59 7.44 12.81
C ASP A 171 9.54 6.46 13.52
N ASP A 172 9.16 5.94 14.69
CA ASP A 172 9.89 4.86 15.37
C ASP A 172 10.11 3.61 14.50
N ASN A 173 9.09 3.22 13.72
CA ASN A 173 9.20 2.07 12.83
C ASN A 173 10.09 2.38 11.62
N PHE A 174 10.10 3.64 11.17
CA PHE A 174 11.02 4.10 10.14
C PHE A 174 12.47 4.08 10.61
N ASP A 175 12.72 4.52 11.84
CA ASP A 175 14.07 4.54 12.41
C ASP A 175 14.62 3.12 12.59
N LYS A 176 13.78 2.19 13.07
CA LYS A 176 14.13 0.75 13.11
C LYS A 176 14.43 0.21 11.72
N ALA A 177 13.57 0.49 10.73
CA ALA A 177 13.80 0.05 9.36
C ALA A 177 15.09 0.64 8.79
N ARG A 178 15.37 1.92 9.04
CA ARG A 178 16.62 2.59 8.63
C ARG A 178 17.85 1.88 9.19
N GLN A 179 17.82 1.49 10.46
CA GLN A 179 18.95 0.80 11.08
C GLN A 179 19.22 -0.56 10.43
N ILE A 180 18.16 -1.32 10.14
CA ILE A 180 18.27 -2.65 9.51
C ILE A 180 18.72 -2.53 8.04
N LEU A 181 18.11 -1.62 7.28
CA LEU A 181 18.38 -1.45 5.85
C LEU A 181 19.82 -0.99 5.56
N LYS A 182 20.43 -0.21 6.47
CA LYS A 182 21.84 0.22 6.36
C LYS A 182 22.84 -0.93 6.34
N ASP A 183 22.49 -2.08 6.91
CA ASP A 183 23.38 -3.23 7.00
C ASP A 183 23.26 -4.18 5.79
N ILE A 184 22.22 -4.04 4.95
CA ILE A 184 22.02 -4.87 3.76
C ILE A 184 23.21 -4.85 2.80
N PRO A 185 23.81 -3.69 2.46
CA PRO A 185 24.98 -3.66 1.58
C PRO A 185 26.19 -4.44 2.14
N LYS A 186 26.27 -4.65 3.46
CA LYS A 186 27.34 -5.43 4.10
C LYS A 186 27.14 -6.92 3.91
N LEU A 187 25.91 -7.41 3.85
CA LEU A 187 25.59 -8.84 3.64
C LEU A 187 26.15 -9.37 2.31
N LYS A 188 26.24 -8.52 1.28
CA LYS A 188 26.87 -8.87 0.00
C LYS A 188 28.39 -9.07 0.07
N ARG A 189 29.07 -8.48 1.06
CA ARG A 189 30.54 -8.47 1.14
C ARG A 189 31.10 -9.67 1.91
N ILE A 190 30.26 -10.54 2.47
CA ILE A 190 30.67 -11.73 3.24
C ILE A 190 30.53 -12.99 2.36
N GLN A 191 31.06 -12.93 1.14
CA GLN A 191 31.26 -14.11 0.28
C GLN A 191 32.76 -14.29 0.01
#